data_AF-A0A537CP16-F1
#
_entry.id   AF-A0A537CP16-F1
#
_cell.length_a   1.000
_cell.length_b   1.000
_cell.length_c   1.000
_cell.angle_alpha   90.00
_cell.angle_beta   90.00
_cell.angle_gamma   90.00
#
_symmetry.space_group_name_H-M   'P 1'
#
loop_
_entity.id
_entity.type
_entity.pdbx_description
1 polymer ?
#
loop_
_entity_poly.entity_id
_entity_poly.type
_entity_poly.pdbx_seq_one_letter_code
_entity_poly.pdbx_strand_id
1 'polypeptide(L)'
;MLKPLIGVFLLAASTGVFAQPVDCSKAKDPARCEERVAKFKAARGEAKKACEGKQGDAHRDCMRKQMCAQVKDPKACMERSAKMKAAHGKAEKACAGKQGDAHRDCMRHEMCAQAKDPAQ
;
A
#
# COMPACT_ATOMS: atom_id res chain seq x y z
N MET A 1 -39.61 27.70 -14.12
CA MET A 1 -38.37 27.59 -13.33
C MET A 1 -37.61 26.37 -13.85
N LEU A 2 -36.61 26.61 -14.70
CA LEU A 2 -36.07 25.64 -15.66
C LEU A 2 -34.58 25.35 -15.34
N LYS A 3 -34.23 24.05 -15.22
CA LYS A 3 -32.89 23.44 -15.44
C LYS A 3 -31.78 23.63 -14.35
N PRO A 4 -30.70 22.81 -14.34
CA PRO A 4 -30.69 21.33 -14.26
C PRO A 4 -29.45 20.73 -13.50
N LEU A 5 -29.43 19.40 -13.34
CA LEU A 5 -28.30 18.48 -13.64
C LEU A 5 -26.89 18.66 -13.00
N ILE A 6 -26.32 17.49 -12.64
CA ILE A 6 -24.87 17.14 -12.58
C ILE A 6 -24.15 17.58 -11.29
N GLY A 7 -23.36 16.76 -10.60
CA GLY A 7 -22.76 15.51 -11.01
C GLY A 7 -22.14 14.73 -9.87
N VAL A 8 -22.19 13.41 -10.07
CA VAL A 8 -21.20 12.44 -9.63
C VAL A 8 -19.80 13.06 -9.65
N PHE A 9 -19.23 13.39 -8.49
CA PHE A 9 -17.79 13.52 -8.36
C PHE A 9 -17.25 12.23 -7.77
N LEU A 10 -17.04 11.30 -8.69
CA LEU A 10 -16.15 10.16 -8.56
C LEU A 10 -14.87 10.59 -7.83
N LEU A 11 -14.58 9.90 -6.72
CA LEU A 11 -13.25 9.76 -6.13
C LEU A 11 -12.34 9.00 -7.12
N ALA A 12 -12.04 9.64 -8.25
CA ALA A 12 -11.09 9.18 -9.25
C ALA A 12 -9.83 10.05 -9.15
N ALA A 13 -9.04 9.83 -8.11
CA ALA A 13 -7.64 10.23 -8.06
C ALA A 13 -6.78 8.99 -7.75
N SER A 14 -6.92 7.98 -8.61
CA SER A 14 -6.00 6.85 -8.69
C SER A 14 -4.98 7.11 -9.78
N THR A 15 -4.19 8.17 -9.64
CA THR A 15 -3.04 8.44 -10.52
C THR A 15 -1.76 8.11 -9.76
N GLY A 16 -1.20 6.95 -10.09
CA GLY A 16 0.21 6.63 -9.88
C GLY A 16 0.64 6.47 -8.42
N VAL A 17 0.51 5.26 -7.89
CA VAL A 17 1.38 4.77 -6.80
C VAL A 17 2.78 4.48 -7.42
N PHE A 18 3.40 5.54 -7.94
CA PHE A 18 4.84 5.63 -8.02
C PHE A 18 5.31 6.23 -6.70
N ALA A 19 6.56 6.01 -6.31
CA ALA A 19 7.16 6.48 -5.08
C ALA A 19 7.26 8.03 -5.05
N GLN A 20 6.13 8.72 -5.03
CA GLN A 20 6.06 10.16 -4.93
C GLN A 20 6.34 10.57 -3.49
N PRO A 21 7.10 11.65 -3.26
CA PRO A 21 7.19 12.25 -1.94
C PRO A 21 5.78 12.57 -1.46
N VAL A 22 5.49 12.22 -0.21
CA VAL A 22 4.17 12.51 0.38
C VAL A 22 4.02 14.03 0.44
N ASP A 23 3.17 14.59 -0.42
CA ASP A 23 2.83 16.00 -0.41
C ASP A 23 1.92 16.29 0.79
N CYS A 24 2.48 16.90 1.82
CA CYS A 24 1.76 17.26 3.04
C CYS A 24 1.05 18.62 2.96
N SER A 25 1.33 19.43 1.92
CA SER A 25 0.76 20.77 1.72
C SER A 25 -0.76 20.75 1.55
N LYS A 26 -1.31 19.62 1.07
CA LYS A 26 -2.75 19.42 0.90
C LYS A 26 -3.42 18.69 2.07
N ALA A 27 -2.66 18.31 3.10
CA ALA A 27 -3.23 17.63 4.26
C ALA A 27 -4.05 18.61 5.12
N LYS A 28 -5.08 18.09 5.80
CA LYS A 28 -5.85 18.86 6.79
C LYS A 28 -4.96 19.47 7.88
N ASP A 29 -3.85 18.79 8.19
CA ASP A 29 -2.82 19.22 9.12
C ASP A 29 -1.44 18.90 8.51
N PRO A 30 -0.81 19.89 7.85
CA PRO A 30 0.49 19.70 7.20
C PRO A 30 1.59 19.32 8.19
N ALA A 31 1.64 19.97 9.36
CA ALA A 31 2.68 19.73 10.36
C ALA A 31 2.62 18.28 10.89
N ARG A 32 1.43 17.79 11.22
CA ARG A 32 1.25 16.39 11.63
C ARG A 32 1.54 15.40 10.51
N CYS A 33 1.24 15.76 9.26
CA CYS A 33 1.59 14.95 8.10
C CYS A 33 3.12 14.82 7.97
N GLU A 34 3.84 15.93 8.01
CA GLU A 34 5.29 15.97 7.91
C GLU A 34 5.96 15.17 9.03
N GLU A 35 5.50 15.35 10.28
CA GLU A 35 5.98 14.58 11.43
C GLU A 35 5.82 13.07 11.21
N ARG A 36 4.65 12.64 10.75
CA ARG A 36 4.37 11.23 10.46
C ARG A 36 5.26 10.70 9.34
N VAL A 37 5.47 11.49 8.28
CA VAL A 37 6.32 11.11 7.15
C VAL A 37 7.78 11.00 7.59
N ALA A 38 8.27 11.94 8.40
CA ALA A 38 9.61 11.92 8.96
C ALA A 38 9.84 10.68 9.83
N LYS A 39 8.90 10.37 10.74
CA LYS A 39 8.93 9.16 11.58
C LYS A 39 8.96 7.88 10.75
N PHE A 40 8.09 7.80 9.73
CA PHE A 40 8.07 6.64 8.84
C PHE A 40 9.38 6.47 8.05
N LYS A 41 9.94 7.58 7.56
CA LYS A 41 11.21 7.56 6.82
C LYS A 41 12.38 7.13 7.71
N ALA A 42 12.44 7.61 8.95
CA ALA A 42 13.44 7.20 9.93
C ALA A 42 13.34 5.70 10.22
N ALA A 43 12.14 5.22 10.59
CA ALA A 43 11.89 3.80 10.86
C ALA A 43 12.26 2.89 9.67
N ARG A 44 11.93 3.32 8.45
CA ARG A 44 12.30 2.60 7.23
C ARG A 44 13.82 2.59 7.00
N GLY A 45 14.51 3.67 7.32
CA GLY A 45 15.96 3.77 7.25
C GLY A 45 16.64 2.78 8.20
N GLU A 46 16.18 2.71 9.44
CA GLU A 46 16.67 1.75 10.45
C GLU A 46 16.39 0.30 10.03
N ALA A 47 15.16 0.01 9.60
CA ALA A 47 14.79 -1.31 9.08
C ALA A 47 15.68 -1.72 7.90
N LYS A 48 15.97 -0.80 6.97
CA LYS A 48 16.84 -1.07 5.83
C LYS A 48 18.24 -1.46 6.26
N LYS A 49 18.82 -0.76 7.23
CA LYS A 49 20.14 -1.09 7.81
C LYS A 49 20.11 -2.45 8.52
N ALA A 50 19.08 -2.70 9.33
CA ALA A 50 18.92 -3.99 10.04
C ALA A 50 18.70 -5.19 9.10
N CYS A 51 18.16 -4.94 7.91
CA CYS A 51 17.90 -5.95 6.88
C CYS A 51 18.91 -5.91 5.73
N GLU A 52 20.02 -5.18 5.90
CA GLU A 52 21.11 -5.14 4.95
C GLU A 52 21.73 -6.54 4.76
N GLY A 53 22.22 -6.84 3.57
CA GLY A 53 22.74 -8.16 3.21
C GLY A 53 21.68 -9.24 2.95
N LYS A 54 20.40 -9.01 3.28
CA LYS A 54 19.30 -9.89 2.84
C LYS A 54 18.83 -9.48 1.45
N GLN A 55 18.41 -10.45 0.64
CA GLN A 55 17.85 -10.23 -0.70
C GLN A 55 16.51 -10.95 -0.88
N GLY A 56 15.78 -10.59 -1.93
CA GLY A 56 14.51 -11.23 -2.31
C GLY A 56 13.47 -11.25 -1.18
N ASP A 57 12.81 -12.39 -1.00
CA ASP A 57 11.79 -12.59 0.04
C ASP A 57 12.34 -12.43 1.46
N ALA A 58 13.58 -12.85 1.72
CA ALA A 58 14.19 -12.71 3.03
C ALA A 58 14.37 -11.24 3.43
N HIS A 59 14.72 -10.37 2.47
CA HIS A 59 14.76 -8.93 2.70
C HIS A 59 13.37 -8.37 2.99
N ARG A 60 12.37 -8.73 2.18
CA ARG A 60 10.98 -8.25 2.33
C ARG A 60 10.38 -8.66 3.67
N ASP A 61 10.60 -9.90 4.08
CA ASP A 61 10.12 -10.44 5.34
C ASP A 61 10.83 -9.79 6.54
N CYS A 62 12.14 -9.54 6.44
CA CYS A 62 12.88 -8.79 7.45
C CYS A 62 12.35 -7.36 7.58
N MET A 63 12.24 -6.64 6.47
CA MET A 63 11.72 -5.26 6.45
C MET A 63 10.34 -5.18 7.08
N ARG A 64 9.46 -6.15 6.77
CA ARG A 64 8.11 -6.20 7.33
C ARG A 64 8.11 -6.41 8.84
N LYS A 65 8.96 -7.31 9.36
CA LYS A 65 9.12 -7.53 10.80
C LYS A 65 9.63 -6.26 11.49
N GLN A 66 10.67 -5.63 10.96
CA GLN A 66 11.25 -4.40 11.52
C GLN A 66 10.23 -3.25 11.52
N MET A 67 9.49 -3.06 10.41
CA MET A 67 8.47 -2.02 10.33
C MET A 67 7.27 -2.29 11.25
N CYS A 68 6.83 -3.55 11.37
CA CYS A 68 5.73 -3.90 12.29
C CYS A 68 6.13 -3.79 13.76
N ALA A 69 7.40 -3.95 14.11
CA ALA A 69 7.87 -3.73 15.48
C ALA A 69 7.75 -2.25 15.92
N GLN A 70 7.71 -1.32 14.97
CA GLN A 70 7.64 0.13 15.24
C GLN A 70 6.21 0.67 15.40
N VAL A 71 5.17 -0.16 15.23
CA VAL A 71 3.77 0.27 15.37
C VAL A 71 3.18 -0.13 16.73
N LYS A 72 2.09 0.54 17.12
CA LYS A 72 1.41 0.31 18.41
C LYS A 72 0.97 -1.14 18.62
N ASP A 73 0.57 -1.84 17.55
CA ASP A 73 0.19 -3.26 17.60
C ASP A 73 0.98 -4.08 16.57
N PRO A 74 2.14 -4.63 16.98
CA PRO A 74 2.98 -5.43 16.09
C PRO A 74 2.30 -6.70 15.59
N LYS A 75 1.45 -7.33 16.42
CA LYS A 75 0.78 -8.59 16.07
C LYS A 75 -0.26 -8.36 14.98
N ALA A 76 -1.13 -7.38 15.14
CA ALA A 76 -2.11 -6.99 14.14
C ALA A 76 -1.44 -6.52 12.84
N CYS A 77 -0.30 -5.85 12.93
CA CYS A 77 0.49 -5.48 11.75
C CYS A 77 1.00 -6.72 10.97
N MET A 78 1.52 -7.72 11.69
CA MET A 78 2.01 -8.97 11.10
C MET A 78 0.88 -9.81 10.49
N GLU A 79 -0.28 -9.88 11.14
CA GLU A 79 -1.47 -10.57 10.60
C GLU A 79 -1.99 -9.89 9.32
N ARG A 80 -2.14 -8.57 9.34
CA ARG A 80 -2.55 -7.79 8.16
C ARG A 80 -1.57 -7.96 7.00
N SER A 81 -0.29 -7.95 7.33
CA SER A 81 0.82 -8.22 6.41
C SER A 81 0.73 -9.61 5.78
N ALA A 82 0.45 -10.65 6.57
CA ALA A 82 0.29 -12.02 6.07
C ALA A 82 -0.93 -12.13 5.14
N LYS A 83 -2.07 -11.54 5.51
CA LYS A 83 -3.27 -11.47 4.68
C LYS A 83 -2.99 -10.78 3.34
N MET A 84 -2.27 -9.66 3.37
CA MET A 84 -1.89 -8.94 2.16
C MET A 84 -0.95 -9.76 1.27
N LYS A 85 0.05 -10.46 1.84
CA LYS A 85 0.93 -11.38 1.09
C LYS A 85 0.12 -12.51 0.43
N ALA A 86 -0.86 -13.07 1.14
CA ALA A 86 -1.73 -14.11 0.60
C ALA A 86 -2.62 -13.60 -0.54
N ALA A 87 -3.23 -12.41 -0.38
CA ALA A 87 -4.05 -11.78 -1.42
C ALA A 87 -3.23 -11.48 -2.68
N HIS A 88 -2.03 -10.95 -2.52
CA HIS A 88 -1.08 -10.79 -3.63
C HIS A 88 -0.77 -12.12 -4.30
N GLY A 89 -0.46 -13.17 -3.53
CA GLY A 89 -0.20 -14.50 -4.10
C GLY A 89 -1.38 -15.07 -4.88
N LYS A 90 -2.62 -14.78 -4.48
CA LYS A 90 -3.84 -15.16 -5.23
C LYS A 90 -3.96 -14.34 -6.52
N ALA A 91 -3.80 -13.01 -6.43
CA ALA A 91 -3.85 -12.12 -7.59
C ALA A 91 -2.76 -12.46 -8.63
N GLU A 92 -1.53 -12.72 -8.19
CA GLU A 92 -0.42 -13.12 -9.06
C GLU A 92 -0.75 -14.40 -9.84
N LYS A 93 -1.37 -15.39 -9.18
CA LYS A 93 -1.82 -16.62 -9.82
C LYS A 93 -2.94 -16.37 -10.83
N ALA A 94 -3.93 -15.54 -10.48
CA ALA A 94 -5.04 -15.17 -11.36
C ALA A 94 -4.57 -14.37 -12.59
N CYS A 95 -3.51 -13.58 -12.42
CA CYS A 95 -2.91 -12.75 -13.47
C CYS A 95 -1.71 -13.41 -14.17
N ALA A 96 -1.46 -14.70 -13.93
CA ALA A 96 -0.40 -15.44 -14.57
C ALA A 96 -0.56 -15.42 -16.10
N GLY A 97 0.55 -15.27 -16.82
CA GLY A 97 0.57 -15.20 -18.29
C GLY A 97 0.28 -13.81 -18.88
N LYS A 98 -0.16 -12.82 -18.07
CA LYS A 98 -0.19 -11.41 -18.49
C LYS A 98 1.18 -10.77 -18.27
N GLN A 99 1.54 -9.79 -19.10
CA GLN A 99 2.78 -9.01 -18.96
C GLN A 99 2.51 -7.51 -19.10
N GLY A 100 3.48 -6.67 -18.69
CA GLY A 100 3.40 -5.22 -18.84
C GLY A 100 2.19 -4.60 -18.15
N ASP A 101 1.55 -3.65 -18.79
CA ASP A 101 0.38 -2.93 -18.25
C ASP A 101 -0.82 -3.85 -18.03
N ALA A 102 -1.03 -4.83 -18.91
CA ALA A 102 -2.12 -5.80 -18.76
C ALA A 102 -1.99 -6.63 -17.47
N HIS A 103 -0.77 -6.94 -17.04
CA HIS A 103 -0.54 -7.58 -15.75
C HIS A 103 -0.82 -6.61 -14.59
N ARG A 104 -0.36 -5.36 -14.68
CA ARG A 104 -0.59 -4.35 -13.62
C ARG A 104 -2.07 -4.05 -13.42
N ASP A 105 -2.83 -3.94 -14.51
CA ASP A 105 -4.27 -3.68 -14.45
C ASP A 105 -5.04 -4.88 -13.92
N CYS A 106 -4.65 -6.09 -14.32
CA CYS A 106 -5.19 -7.32 -13.73
C CYS A 106 -4.92 -7.38 -12.22
N MET A 107 -3.66 -7.19 -11.80
CA MET A 107 -3.28 -7.20 -10.39
C MET A 107 -4.06 -6.16 -9.58
N ARG A 108 -4.23 -4.96 -10.13
CA ARG A 108 -5.03 -3.92 -9.50
C ARG A 108 -6.49 -4.34 -9.36
N HIS A 109 -7.08 -4.90 -10.42
CA HIS A 109 -8.45 -5.36 -10.42
C HIS A 109 -8.68 -6.47 -9.39
N GLU A 110 -7.84 -7.50 -9.40
CA GLU A 110 -7.92 -8.64 -8.47
C GLU A 110 -7.74 -8.20 -7.01
N MET A 111 -6.77 -7.32 -6.74
CA MET A 111 -6.55 -6.79 -5.39
C MET A 111 -7.71 -5.91 -4.91
N CYS A 112 -8.33 -5.14 -5.81
CA CYS A 112 -9.52 -4.36 -5.51
C CYS A 112 -10.77 -5.22 -5.30
N ALA A 113 -10.94 -6.29 -6.07
CA ALA A 113 -12.05 -7.24 -5.90
C ALA A 113 -11.96 -7.95 -4.55
N GLN A 114 -10.77 -8.47 -4.21
CA GLN A 114 -10.53 -9.15 -2.93
C GLN A 114 -10.67 -8.22 -1.71
N ALA A 115 -10.43 -6.91 -1.86
CA ALA A 115 -10.66 -5.94 -0.79
C ALA A 115 -12.15 -5.62 -0.56
N LYS A 116 -13.00 -5.82 -1.58
CA LYS A 116 -14.46 -5.65 -1.50
C LYS A 116 -15.18 -6.91 -1.01
N ASP A 117 -14.48 -8.03 -0.92
CA ASP A 117 -14.94 -9.29 -0.34
C ASP A 117 -14.34 -9.46 1.07
N PRO A 118 -14.85 -8.77 2.11
CA PRO A 118 -14.37 -8.94 3.48
C PRO A 118 -14.81 -10.26 4.13
N ALA A 119 -15.50 -11.15 3.39
CA ALA A 119 -16.06 -12.38 3.92
C ALA A 119 -15.25 -13.60 3.47
N GLN A 120 -14.19 -13.92 4.21
CA GLN A 120 -13.85 -15.28 4.66
C GLN A 120 -13.06 -15.22 5.98
#